data_AF-A0A960E977-F1
#
_entry.id   AF-A0A960E977-F1
#
_cell.length_a   1.000
_cell.length_b   1.000
_cell.length_c   1.000
_cell.angle_alpha   90.00
_cell.angle_beta   90.00
_cell.angle_gamma   90.00
#
_symmetry.space_group_name_H-M   'P 1'
#
loop_
_entity.id
_entity.type
_entity.pdbx_description
1 polymer ?
#
loop_
_entity_poly.entity_id
_entity_poly.type
_entity_poly.pdbx_seq_one_letter_code
_entity_poly.pdbx_strand_id
1 'polypeptide(L)' 'TRQFFVATQRLAREGGLTVLLVEQAIGQTLEFADHVYVLRSGRIVAEHTQEEAQARTDWWEVF' A
#
# COMPACT_ATOMS: atom_id res chain seq x y z
N THR A 1 9.24 -5.45 -9.36
CA THR A 1 8.81 -6.85 -9.65
C THR A 1 8.09 -7.43 -8.44
N ARG A 2 7.06 -8.28 -8.62
CA ARG A 2 6.23 -8.89 -7.54
C ARG A 2 7.05 -9.50 -6.38
N GLN A 3 8.24 -10.03 -6.68
CA GLN A 3 9.15 -10.61 -5.69
C GLN A 3 9.57 -9.63 -4.58
N PHE A 4 9.71 -8.33 -4.90
CA PHE A 4 10.05 -7.31 -3.91
C PHE A 4 8.97 -7.21 -2.83
N PHE A 5 7.70 -7.06 -3.24
CA PHE A 5 6.56 -6.96 -2.31
C PHE A 5 6.38 -8.23 -1.47
N VAL A 6 6.59 -9.41 -2.07
CA VAL A 6 6.52 -10.68 -1.34
C VAL A 6 7.63 -10.77 -0.28
N ALA A 7 8.85 -10.34 -0.62
CA ALA A 7 9.97 -10.35 0.31
C ALA A 7 9.74 -9.36 1.48
N THR A 8 9.28 -8.14 1.18
CA THR A 8 8.98 -7.15 2.23
C THR A 8 7.83 -7.59 3.13
N GLN A 9 6.80 -8.21 2.57
CA GLN A 9 5.68 -8.75 3.36
C GLN A 9 6.14 -9.89 4.29
N ARG A 10 7.02 -10.78 3.82
CA ARG A 10 7.61 -11.82 4.67
C ARG A 10 8.42 -11.23 5.83
N LEU A 11 9.29 -10.26 5.54
CA LEU A 11 10.07 -9.58 6.58
C LEU A 11 9.15 -8.94 7.63
N ALA A 12 8.06 -8.31 7.20
CA ALA A 12 7.10 -7.70 8.10
C ALA A 12 6.38 -8.74 8.99
N ARG A 13 5.80 -9.77 8.37
CA ARG A 13 4.96 -10.76 9.07
C ARG A 13 5.75 -11.77 9.90
N GLU A 14 6.84 -12.30 9.35
CA GLU A 14 7.63 -13.36 10.00
C GLU A 14 8.70 -12.76 10.93
N GLY A 15 9.24 -11.58 10.57
CA GLY A 15 10.29 -10.92 11.33
C GLY A 15 9.80 -9.93 12.39
N GLY A 16 8.49 -9.67 12.47
CA GLY A 16 7.90 -8.69 13.39
C GLY A 16 8.32 -7.24 13.07
N LEU A 17 8.65 -6.95 11.81
CA LEU A 17 9.10 -5.64 11.35
C LEU A 17 7.91 -4.82 10.85
N THR A 18 7.89 -3.52 11.16
CA THR A 18 7.00 -2.58 10.48
C THR A 18 7.69 -2.05 9.23
N VAL A 19 6.99 -2.11 8.08
CA VAL A 19 7.50 -1.62 6.79
C VAL A 19 6.63 -0.48 6.31
N LEU A 20 7.25 0.66 6.01
CA LEU A 20 6.61 1.75 5.28
C LEU A 20 7.14 1.76 3.84
N LEU A 21 6.25 1.56 2.89
CA LEU A 21 6.58 1.59 1.48
C LEU A 21 6.01 2.83 0.81
N VAL A 22 6.83 3.54 0.05
CA VAL A 22 6.44 4.72 -0.73
C VAL A 22 6.50 4.35 -2.21
N GLU A 23 5.36 4.40 -2.88
CA GLU A 23 5.22 3.95 -4.27
C GLU A 23 4.35 4.91 -5.09
N GLN A 24 4.70 5.04 -6.38
CA GLN A 24 3.85 5.73 -7.37
C GLN A 24 2.96 4.72 -8.13
N ALA A 25 3.33 3.43 -8.12
CA ALA A 25 2.58 2.35 -8.75
C ALA A 25 1.67 1.64 -7.73
N ILE A 26 0.46 2.18 -7.56
CA ILE A 26 -0.49 1.71 -6.55
C ILE A 26 -1.01 0.30 -6.81
N GLY A 27 -1.31 -0.08 -8.06
CA GLY A 27 -2.07 -1.31 -8.35
C GLY A 27 -1.51 -2.59 -7.72
N GLN A 28 -0.19 -2.82 -7.76
CA GLN A 28 0.41 -4.02 -7.17
C GLN A 28 0.66 -3.90 -5.66
N THR A 29 0.88 -2.69 -5.17
CA THR A 29 1.25 -2.42 -3.77
C THR A 29 0.08 -2.68 -2.82
N LEU A 30 -1.14 -2.34 -3.25
CA LEU A 30 -2.36 -2.47 -2.46
C LEU A 30 -2.69 -3.92 -2.08
N GLU A 31 -2.29 -4.89 -2.90
CA GLU A 31 -2.52 -6.32 -2.60
C GLU A 31 -1.76 -6.77 -1.34
N PHE A 32 -0.64 -6.12 -1.02
CA PHE A 32 0.29 -6.58 0.03
C PHE A 32 0.29 -5.72 1.30
N ALA A 33 -0.31 -4.52 1.25
CA ALA A 33 -0.30 -3.56 2.36
C ALA A 33 -1.45 -3.80 3.34
N ASP A 34 -1.16 -3.71 4.64
CA ASP A 34 -2.20 -3.77 5.69
C ASP A 34 -2.94 -2.43 5.83
N HIS A 35 -2.24 -1.31 5.54
CA HIS A 35 -2.77 0.06 5.53
C HIS A 35 -2.25 0.84 4.32
N VAL A 36 -3.09 1.73 3.78
CA VAL A 36 -2.78 2.54 2.60
C VAL A 36 -3.07 4.01 2.89
N TYR A 37 -2.08 4.86 2.63
CA TYR A 37 -2.22 6.31 2.71
C TYR A 37 -1.93 6.95 1.36
N VAL A 38 -2.78 7.88 0.94
CA VAL A 38 -2.54 8.70 -0.25
C VAL A 38 -2.06 10.07 0.19
N LEU A 39 -0.85 10.45 -0.26
CA LEU A 39 -0.26 11.76 -0.03
C LEU A 39 -0.36 12.61 -1.30
N ARG A 40 -0.94 13.81 -1.17
CA ARG A 40 -1.03 14.80 -2.26
C ARG A 40 -0.70 16.19 -1.73
N SER A 41 0.23 16.89 -2.39
CA SER A 41 0.66 18.24 -2.01
C SER A 41 1.04 18.38 -0.52
N GLY A 42 1.71 17.37 0.03
CA GLY A 42 2.16 17.35 1.42
C GLY A 42 1.07 17.06 2.46
N ARG A 43 -0.12 16.59 2.04
CA ARG A 43 -1.23 16.23 2.93
C ARG A 43 -1.73 14.83 2.63
N ILE A 44 -2.15 14.11 3.67
CA ILE A 44 -2.86 12.84 3.52
C ILE A 44 -4.29 13.18 3.08
N VAL A 45 -4.68 12.68 1.91
CA VAL A 45 -6.01 12.94 1.31
C VAL A 45 -6.92 11.72 1.33
N ALA A 46 -6.37 10.53 1.56
CA ALA A 46 -7.12 9.31 1.79
C ALA A 46 -6.32 8.35 2.69
N GLU A 47 -7.06 7.57 3.47
CA GLU A 47 -6.57 6.49 4.33
C GLU A 47 -7.52 5.31 4.17
N HIS A 48 -6.96 4.12 4.02
CA HIS A 48 -7.71 2.89 3.82
C HIS A 48 -7.09 1.72 4.58
N THR A 49 -7.95 0.85 5.12
CA THR A 49 -7.52 -0.50 5.52
C THR A 49 -7.24 -1.35 4.29
N GLN A 50 -6.62 -2.52 4.48
CA GLN A 50 -6.41 -3.49 3.41
C GLN A 50 -7.72 -3.86 2.72
N GLU A 51 -8.78 -4.14 3.47
CA GLU A 51 -10.07 -4.55 2.91
C GLU A 51 -10.69 -3.44 2.06
N GLU A 52 -10.67 -2.19 2.54
CA GLU A 52 -11.18 -1.03 1.81
C GLU A 52 -10.38 -0.78 0.54
N ALA A 53 -9.04 -0.90 0.63
CA ALA A 53 -8.16 -0.72 -0.51
C ALA A 53 -8.36 -1.80 -1.59
N GLN A 54 -8.60 -3.05 -1.20
CA GLN A 54 -8.87 -4.16 -2.12
C GLN A 54 -10.26 -4.09 -2.76
N ALA A 55 -11.25 -3.57 -2.05
CA ALA A 55 -12.60 -3.37 -2.59
C ALA A 55 -12.64 -2.24 -3.65
N ARG A 56 -11.63 -1.36 -3.67
CA ARG A 56 -11.58 -0.21 -4.57
C ARG A 56 -10.99 -0.57 -5.92
N THR A 57 -11.83 -0.50 -6.95
CA THR A 57 -11.47 -0.81 -8.35
C THR A 57 -10.88 0.35 -9.13
N ASP A 58 -11.06 1.60 -8.67
CA ASP A 58 -10.53 2.80 -9.31
C ASP A 58 -9.83 3.73 -8.31
N TRP A 59 -8.60 4.09 -8.65
CA TRP A 59 -7.72 4.98 -7.90
C TRP A 59 -7.37 6.25 -8.68
N TRP A 60 -7.98 6.47 -9.85
CA TRP A 60 -7.70 7.66 -10.66
C TRP A 60 -8.12 8.96 -9.96
N GLU A 61 -9.15 8.91 -9.12
CA GLU A 61 -9.65 10.05 -8.34
C GLU A 61 -8.62 10.65 -7.38
N VAL A 62 -7.59 9.87 -7.00
CA VAL A 62 -6.58 10.31 -6.03
C VAL A 62 -5.28 10.82 -6.66
N PHE A 63 -5.15 10.77 -7.99
CA PHE A 63 -4.08 11.44 -8.74
C PHE A 63 -4.48 12.89 -9.06
#